data_AF-A0A9E2F3S5-F1
#
_entry.id   AF-A0A9E2F3S5-F1
#
_cell.length_a   1.000
_cell.length_b   1.000
_cell.length_c   1.000
_cell.angle_alpha   90.00
_cell.angle_beta   90.00
_cell.angle_gamma   90.00
#
_symmetry.space_group_name_H-M   'P 1'
#
loop_
_entity.id
_entity.type
_entity.pdbx_description
1 polymer ?
#
loop_
_entity_poly.entity_id
_entity_poly.type
_entity_poly.pdbx_seq_one_letter_code
_entity_poly.pdbx_strand_id
1 'polypeptide(L)'
;AVLAAGAMRRHAASVVAACVDARMGEAYLGIYRSGAGALVAAGVDRLVDPTNFILPSDSEPSLFAVGGGWSAYPEMLQANASNLSTIEMDALPDASDLLILAASQFAAGRTISPHEAVPNYVRNDVTS
;
A
#
# COMPACT_ATOMS: atom_id res chain seq x y z
N ALA A 1 1.96 1.79 -2.98
CA ALA A 1 3.34 2.35 -2.90
C ALA A 1 3.38 3.84 -2.53
N VAL A 2 2.72 4.75 -3.27
CA VAL A 2 2.82 6.21 -3.03
C VAL A 2 2.40 6.63 -1.62
N LEU A 3 1.25 6.13 -1.14
CA LEU A 3 0.79 6.37 0.24
C LEU A 3 1.84 5.92 1.27
N ALA A 4 2.46 4.76 1.05
CA ALA A 4 3.49 4.24 1.93
C ALA A 4 4.75 5.12 1.90
N ALA A 5 5.18 5.60 0.73
CA ALA A 5 6.31 6.53 0.63
C ALA A 5 6.05 7.82 1.42
N GLY A 6 4.85 8.39 1.30
CA GLY A 6 4.46 9.59 2.06
C GLY A 6 4.41 9.36 3.57
N ALA A 7 3.92 8.20 4.02
CA ALA A 7 3.93 7.83 5.44
C ALA A 7 5.36 7.63 5.97
N MET A 8 6.22 6.92 5.24
CA MET A 8 7.63 6.73 5.61
C MET A 8 8.39 8.06 5.68
N ARG A 9 8.16 8.97 4.72
CA ARG A 9 8.82 10.27 4.70
C ARG A 9 8.39 11.17 5.86
N ARG A 10 7.10 11.21 6.19
CA ARG A 10 6.56 12.13 7.22
C ARG A 10 6.72 11.61 8.64
N HIS A 11 6.67 10.28 8.81
CA HIS A 11 6.59 9.65 10.14
C HIS A 11 7.75 8.70 10.44
N ALA A 12 8.73 8.57 9.53
CA ALA A 12 9.83 7.60 9.66
C ALA A 12 9.35 6.16 9.89
N ALA A 13 8.17 5.81 9.37
CA ALA A 13 7.60 4.48 9.53
C ALA A 13 8.49 3.41 8.86
N SER A 14 8.81 2.33 9.56
CA SER A 14 9.65 1.26 9.02
C SER A 14 8.87 0.30 8.12
N VAL A 15 7.64 -0.03 8.51
CA VAL A 15 6.73 -0.93 7.79
C VAL A 15 5.35 -0.28 7.71
N VAL A 16 4.78 -0.24 6.51
CA VAL A 16 3.54 0.47 6.21
C VAL A 16 2.58 -0.45 5.48
N ALA A 17 1.34 -0.52 5.98
CA ALA A 17 0.21 -1.15 5.32
C ALA A 17 -0.64 -0.08 4.62
N ALA A 18 -0.39 0.11 3.31
CA ALA A 18 -1.15 1.05 2.50
C ALA A 18 -2.41 0.38 1.95
N CYS A 19 -3.57 0.97 2.25
CA CYS A 19 -4.87 0.43 1.88
C CYS A 19 -5.73 1.48 1.17
N VAL A 20 -6.34 1.09 0.06
CA VAL A 20 -7.25 1.94 -0.73
C VAL A 20 -8.53 1.16 -1.00
N ASP A 21 -9.68 1.81 -0.87
CA ASP A 21 -10.96 1.23 -1.28
C ASP A 21 -10.96 0.94 -2.80
N ALA A 22 -11.11 -0.34 -3.16
CA ALA A 22 -11.18 -0.81 -4.53
C ALA A 22 -12.59 -0.73 -5.13
N ARG A 23 -13.57 -0.26 -4.34
CA ARG A 23 -15.01 -0.34 -4.58
C ARG A 23 -15.53 -1.79 -4.52
N MET A 24 -16.85 -1.94 -4.61
CA MET A 24 -17.53 -3.25 -4.59
C MET A 24 -17.27 -4.08 -3.33
N GLY A 25 -16.93 -3.44 -2.21
CA GLY A 25 -16.64 -4.13 -0.95
C GLY A 25 -15.26 -4.78 -0.92
N GLU A 26 -14.34 -4.39 -1.81
CA GLU A 26 -12.97 -4.89 -1.84
C GLU A 26 -11.96 -3.76 -1.52
N ALA A 27 -10.76 -4.13 -1.08
CA ALA A 27 -9.68 -3.18 -0.84
C ALA A 27 -8.38 -3.59 -1.55
N TYR A 28 -7.65 -2.61 -2.09
CA TYR A 28 -6.27 -2.78 -2.51
C TYR A 28 -5.36 -2.60 -1.31
N LEU A 29 -4.59 -3.63 -0.98
CA LEU A 29 -3.66 -3.64 0.14
C LEU A 29 -2.24 -3.95 -0.32
N GLY A 30 -1.29 -3.09 0.04
CA GLY A 30 0.13 -3.32 -0.16
C GLY A 30 0.92 -3.10 1.13
N ILE A 31 1.83 -4.03 1.44
CA ILE A 31 2.75 -3.90 2.58
C ILE A 31 4.13 -3.51 2.06
N TYR A 32 4.68 -2.44 2.63
CA TYR A 32 5.95 -1.88 2.20
C TYR A 32 6.87 -1.65 3.40
N ARG A 33 8.17 -1.77 3.17
CA ARG A 33 9.22 -1.53 4.17
C ARG A 33 10.25 -0.54 3.65
N SER A 34 10.85 0.20 4.58
CA SER A 34 12.05 0.99 4.29
C SER A 34 13.24 0.03 4.16
N GLY A 35 13.96 0.08 3.03
CA GLY A 35 15.13 -0.77 2.78
C GLY A 35 16.21 -0.01 2.02
N ALA A 36 17.41 0.10 2.60
CA ALA A 36 18.58 0.73 1.98
C ALA A 36 18.32 2.09 1.29
N GLY A 37 17.46 2.93 1.87
CA GLY A 37 17.08 4.24 1.32
C GLY A 37 16.00 4.21 0.23
N ALA A 38 15.40 3.05 -0.03
CA ALA A 38 14.30 2.86 -0.97
C ALA A 38 13.09 2.22 -0.28
N LEU A 39 11.92 2.41 -0.91
CA LEU A 39 10.70 1.70 -0.55
C LEU A 39 10.70 0.32 -1.21
N VAL A 40 10.57 -0.74 -0.41
CA VAL A 40 10.59 -2.13 -0.87
C VAL A 40 9.26 -2.79 -0.54
N ALA A 41 8.64 -3.46 -1.52
CA ALA A 41 7.44 -4.24 -1.27
C ALA A 41 7.78 -5.47 -0.40
N ALA A 42 6.95 -5.74 0.60
CA ALA A 42 7.03 -6.93 1.47
C ALA A 42 6.15 -8.08 0.94
N GLY A 43 5.88 -8.09 -0.36
CA GLY A 43 5.00 -9.03 -1.04
C GLY A 43 4.40 -8.41 -2.30
N VAL A 44 3.54 -9.18 -2.97
CA VAL A 44 2.71 -8.66 -4.07
C VAL A 44 1.53 -7.90 -3.48
N ASP A 45 1.19 -6.75 -4.06
CA ASP A 45 -0.04 -6.01 -3.73
C ASP A 45 -1.27 -6.90 -3.99
N ARG A 46 -2.28 -6.83 -3.13
CA ARG A 46 -3.44 -7.74 -3.16
C ARG A 46 -4.74 -6.96 -3.23
N LEU A 47 -5.72 -7.57 -3.90
CA LEU A 47 -7.13 -7.28 -3.68
C LEU A 47 -7.61 -8.19 -2.54
N VAL A 48 -8.24 -7.60 -1.52
CA VAL A 48 -8.68 -8.32 -0.33
C VAL A 48 -10.15 -8.07 -0.06
N ASP A 49 -10.82 -9.10 0.44
CA ASP A 49 -12.15 -9.01 1.06
C ASP A 49 -11.99 -8.51 2.51
N PRO A 50 -12.39 -7.25 2.81
CA PRO A 50 -12.20 -6.65 4.13
C PRO A 50 -12.96 -7.38 5.24
N THR A 51 -14.02 -8.12 4.92
CA THR A 51 -14.82 -8.84 5.92
C THR A 51 -14.09 -10.04 6.52
N ASN A 52 -13.14 -10.61 5.78
CA ASN A 52 -12.42 -11.83 6.15
C ASN A 52 -10.90 -11.66 6.21
N PHE A 53 -10.39 -10.48 5.83
CA PHE A 53 -8.95 -10.25 5.73
C PHE A 53 -8.29 -10.08 7.10
N ILE A 54 -7.34 -10.97 7.38
CA ILE A 54 -6.43 -10.89 8.53
C ILE A 54 -4.99 -10.83 7.99
N LEU A 55 -4.20 -9.92 8.54
CA LEU A 55 -2.78 -9.84 8.26
C LEU A 55 -2.11 -11.16 8.65
N PRO A 56 -1.18 -11.69 7.83
CA PRO A 56 -0.45 -12.90 8.16
C PRO A 56 0.15 -12.84 9.57
N SER A 57 0.10 -13.94 10.33
CA SER A 57 0.57 -13.98 11.72
C SER A 57 2.08 -13.72 11.87
N ASP A 58 2.84 -13.92 10.80
CA ASP A 58 4.26 -13.61 10.65
C ASP A 58 4.53 -12.18 10.16
N SER A 59 3.48 -11.36 10.00
CA SER A 59 3.65 -9.93 9.75
C SER A 59 4.39 -9.29 10.92
N GLU A 60 5.33 -8.40 10.60
CA GLU A 60 6.03 -7.58 11.58
C GLU A 60 5.02 -6.91 12.52
N PRO A 61 5.24 -6.86 13.84
CA PRO A 61 4.34 -6.15 14.73
C PRO A 61 4.37 -4.64 14.43
N SER A 62 3.29 -3.93 14.77
CA SER A 62 3.25 -2.46 14.79
C SER A 62 3.33 -1.77 13.42
N LEU A 63 2.64 -2.29 12.39
CA LEU A 63 2.57 -1.64 11.08
C LEU A 63 1.91 -0.27 11.17
N PHE A 64 2.42 0.68 10.39
CA PHE A 64 1.72 1.94 10.16
C PHE A 64 0.63 1.72 9.10
N ALA A 65 -0.63 1.89 9.44
CA ALA A 65 -1.75 1.81 8.51
C ALA A 65 -1.99 3.17 7.84
N VAL A 66 -2.10 3.21 6.51
CA VAL A 66 -2.31 4.46 5.78
C VAL A 66 -3.29 4.28 4.62
N GLY A 67 -4.13 5.29 4.40
CA GLY A 67 -5.04 5.38 3.25
C GLY A 67 -6.49 5.04 3.57
N GLY A 68 -7.39 5.54 2.71
CA GLY A 68 -8.83 5.51 2.91
C GLY A 68 -9.48 4.13 2.90
N GLY A 69 -8.77 3.07 2.50
CA GLY A 69 -9.29 1.71 2.65
C GLY A 69 -9.49 1.33 4.12
N TRP A 70 -8.66 1.85 5.04
CA TRP A 70 -8.81 1.58 6.47
C TRP A 70 -10.02 2.27 7.11
N SER A 71 -10.45 3.44 6.60
CA SER A 71 -11.69 4.10 7.04
C SER A 71 -12.94 3.53 6.36
N ALA A 72 -12.82 3.08 5.11
CA ALA A 72 -13.92 2.46 4.38
C ALA A 72 -14.38 1.13 5.01
N TYR A 73 -13.46 0.40 5.67
CA TYR A 73 -13.71 -0.93 6.22
C TYR A 73 -13.30 -1.04 7.70
N PRO A 74 -14.09 -0.50 8.65
CA PRO A 74 -13.78 -0.51 10.08
C PRO A 74 -13.65 -1.91 10.69
N GLU A 75 -14.36 -2.90 10.16
CA GLU A 75 -14.29 -4.30 10.58
C GLU A 75 -12.91 -4.91 10.31
N MET A 76 -12.34 -4.64 9.15
CA MET A 76 -10.98 -5.06 8.80
C MET A 76 -9.95 -4.37 9.71
N LEU A 77 -10.16 -3.08 9.99
CA LEU A 77 -9.31 -2.34 10.92
C LEU A 77 -9.34 -2.96 12.32
N GLN A 78 -10.53 -3.25 12.84
CA GLN A 78 -10.71 -3.84 14.17
C GLN A 78 -10.10 -5.24 14.26
N ALA A 79 -10.30 -6.08 13.24
CA ALA A 79 -9.78 -7.43 13.20
C ALA A 79 -8.23 -7.48 13.19
N ASN A 80 -7.60 -6.41 12.70
CA ASN A 80 -6.14 -6.30 12.59
C ASN A 80 -5.52 -5.32 13.61
N ALA A 81 -6.30 -4.75 14.52
CA ALA A 81 -5.86 -3.65 15.39
C ALA A 81 -4.61 -4.00 16.22
N SER A 82 -4.44 -5.26 16.65
CA SER A 82 -3.26 -5.73 17.38
C SER A 82 -1.96 -5.67 16.57
N ASN A 83 -2.05 -5.65 15.25
CA ASN A 83 -0.89 -5.60 14.35
C ASN A 83 -0.54 -4.16 13.94
N LEU A 84 -1.39 -3.18 14.24
CA LEU A 84 -1.23 -1.80 13.79
C LEU A 84 -0.76 -0.91 14.94
N SER A 85 0.11 0.07 14.66
CA SER A 85 0.62 1.01 15.67
C SER A 85 0.01 2.41 15.53
N THR A 86 -0.03 2.91 14.29
CA THR A 86 -0.55 4.22 13.94
C THR A 86 -1.42 4.09 12.70
N ILE A 87 -2.50 4.84 12.63
CA ILE A 87 -3.46 4.79 11.54
C ILE A 87 -3.68 6.21 11.00
N GLU A 88 -3.44 6.40 9.70
CA GLU A 88 -3.72 7.65 9.00
C GLU A 88 -4.66 7.39 7.82
N MET A 89 -5.96 7.49 8.08
CA MET A 89 -7.00 7.05 7.15
C MET A 89 -7.28 8.06 6.03
N ASP A 90 -7.04 9.35 6.26
CA ASP A 90 -7.38 10.42 5.32
C ASP A 90 -6.25 10.74 4.32
N ALA A 91 -5.15 9.98 4.37
CA ALA A 91 -4.01 10.18 3.49
C ALA A 91 -4.38 9.90 2.03
N LEU A 92 -3.99 10.82 1.15
CA LEU A 92 -4.11 10.68 -0.30
C LEU A 92 -2.72 10.52 -0.94
N PRO A 93 -2.62 9.86 -2.11
CA PRO A 93 -1.38 9.81 -2.87
C PRO A 93 -0.92 11.23 -3.27
N ASP A 94 0.31 11.59 -2.91
CA ASP A 94 0.91 12.88 -3.28
C ASP A 94 1.86 12.73 -4.48
N ALA A 95 1.80 13.68 -5.41
CA ALA A 95 2.65 13.67 -6.61
C ALA A 95 4.15 13.78 -6.29
N SER A 96 4.52 14.46 -5.20
CA SER A 96 5.91 14.59 -4.75
C SER A 96 6.47 13.24 -4.31
N ASP A 97 5.65 12.45 -3.61
CA ASP A 97 6.03 11.09 -3.18
C ASP A 97 6.15 10.15 -4.39
N LEU A 98 5.27 10.31 -5.38
CA LEU A 98 5.40 9.60 -6.66
C LEU A 98 6.70 9.96 -7.39
N LEU A 99 7.06 11.25 -7.45
CA LEU A 99 8.29 11.71 -8.11
C LEU A 99 9.54 11.14 -7.46
N ILE A 100 9.59 11.05 -6.13
CA ILE A 100 10.70 10.43 -5.40
C ILE A 100 10.87 8.97 -5.81
N LEU A 101 9.76 8.22 -5.84
CA LEU A 101 9.79 6.82 -6.28
C LEU A 101 10.25 6.72 -7.74
N ALA A 102 9.69 7.55 -8.64
CA ALA A 102 10.00 7.55 -10.05
C ALA A 102 11.46 7.93 -10.35
N ALA A 103 12.05 8.88 -9.61
CA ALA A 103 13.44 9.29 -9.78
C ALA A 103 14.41 8.12 -9.63
N SER A 104 14.17 7.24 -8.65
CA SER A 104 14.99 6.04 -8.44
C SER A 104 14.89 5.03 -9.60
N GLN A 105 13.70 4.89 -10.19
CA GLN A 105 13.46 4.00 -11.33
C GLN A 105 14.08 4.57 -12.60
N PHE A 106 13.93 5.88 -12.81
CA PHE A 106 14.51 6.60 -13.94
C PHE A 106 16.05 6.53 -13.92
N ALA A 107 16.68 6.80 -12.77
CA ALA A 107 18.14 6.71 -12.62
C ALA A 107 18.67 5.29 -12.86
N ALA A 108 17.86 4.26 -12.59
CA ALA A 108 18.18 2.87 -12.87
C ALA A 108 17.86 2.43 -14.32
N GLY A 109 17.44 3.34 -15.19
CA GLY A 109 17.06 3.02 -16.58
C GLY A 109 15.77 2.19 -16.70
N ARG A 110 14.97 2.08 -15.63
CA ARG A 110 13.71 1.32 -15.61
C ARG A 110 12.56 2.20 -16.08
N THR A 111 12.67 2.64 -17.33
CA THR A 111 11.65 3.41 -18.03
C THR A 111 11.02 2.56 -19.13
N ILE A 112 9.73 2.77 -19.38
CA ILE A 112 9.01 2.16 -20.49
C ILE A 112 8.67 3.24 -21.52
N SER A 113 8.38 2.84 -22.75
CA SER A 113 7.91 3.79 -23.75
C SER A 113 6.49 4.28 -23.41
N PRO A 114 6.08 5.47 -23.89
CA PRO A 114 4.76 6.02 -23.56
C PRO A 114 3.59 5.12 -23.96
N HIS A 115 3.72 4.32 -25.03
CA HIS A 115 2.65 3.44 -25.50
C HIS A 115 2.54 2.13 -24.70
N GLU A 116 3.55 1.80 -23.89
CA GLU A 116 3.54 0.64 -22.99
C GLU A 116 3.00 1.00 -21.59
N ALA A 117 2.80 2.29 -21.30
CA ALA A 117 2.28 2.74 -20.03
C ALA A 117 0.79 2.38 -19.89
N VAL A 118 0.52 1.24 -19.25
CA VAL A 118 -0.82 0.76 -18.96
C VAL A 118 -1.15 0.87 -17.47
N PRO A 119 -2.40 1.12 -17.08
CA PRO A 119 -2.80 1.07 -15.68
C PRO A 119 -2.60 -0.34 -15.11
N ASN A 120 -2.05 -0.43 -13.89
CA ASN A 120 -1.99 -1.69 -13.17
C ASN A 120 -3.35 -1.98 -12.51
N TYR A 121 -4.08 -2.96 -13.02
CA TYR A 121 -5.33 -3.42 -12.44
C TYR A 121 -5.04 -4.64 -11.55
N VAL A 122 -5.11 -4.47 -10.22
CA VAL A 122 -4.99 -5.58 -9.27
C VAL A 122 -6.34 -6.29 -9.10
N ARG A 123 -7.05 -6.57 -10.20
CA ARG A 123 -8.21 -7.45 -10.17
C ARG A 123 -7.73 -8.85 -10.50
N ASN A 124 -7.80 -9.76 -9.52
CA ASN A 124 -7.73 -11.18 -9.84
C ASN A 124 -8.87 -11.52 -10.80
N ASP A 125 -8.55 -12.42 -11.73
CA ASP A 125 -9.31 -12.79 -12.91
C ASP A 125 -10.84 -12.70 -12.76
N VAL A 126 -11.46 -11.94 -13.66
CA VAL A 126 -12.84 -12.22 -14.10
C VAL A 126 -12.80 -13.53 -14.89
N THR A 127 -12.77 -14.67 -14.20
CA THR A 127 -12.92 -15.97 -14.82
C THR A 127 -14.23 -16.64 -14.42
N SER A 128 -15.08 -16.73 -15.46
CA SER A 128 -16.18 -17.67 -15.76
C SER A 128 -17.50 -17.52 -15.02
#